data_AF-A0A7J7KIN6-F1
#
_entry.id   AF-A0A7J7KIN6-F1
#
_cell.length_a   1.000
_cell.length_b   1.000
_cell.length_c   1.000
_cell.angle_alpha   90.00
_cell.angle_beta   90.00
_cell.angle_gamma   90.00
#
_symmetry.space_group_name_H-M   'P 1'
#
loop_
_entity.id
_entity.type
_entity.pdbx_description
1 polymer ?
#
loop_
_entity_poly.entity_id
_entity_poly.type
_entity_poly.pdbx_seq_one_letter_code
_entity_poly.pdbx_strand_id
1 'polypeptide(L)'
;MEVDTQTEDIRNPEYMDPRDLFLNSEDVADEIGGESSTFPQVNGFRQEAERQYSANSVEGLMWTIARELNSNQWKDLYEKLLYYSGRIIPISVIGEHIQMIVSQNQEEVMCALAALRKWKEINGKLSTRILKKSLKIIHRNDIVCSVDKFIDRQNH
;
A
#
# COMPACT_ATOMS: atom_id res chain seq x y z
N MET A 1 -45.76 30.14 45.76
CA MET A 1 -44.45 30.44 45.18
C MET A 1 -44.16 29.28 44.23
N GLU A 2 -44.62 29.33 42.99
CA GLU A 2 -44.20 30.24 41.90
C GLU A 2 -42.69 30.13 41.66
N VAL A 3 -42.29 29.62 40.49
CA VAL A 3 -41.89 30.45 39.34
C VAL A 3 -41.47 29.50 38.20
N ASP A 4 -42.21 29.56 37.09
CA ASP A 4 -41.79 29.14 35.76
C ASP A 4 -40.49 29.85 35.37
N THR A 5 -39.54 29.15 34.75
CA THR A 5 -38.54 29.80 33.90
C THR A 5 -38.63 29.24 32.50
N GLN A 6 -39.36 29.99 31.67
CA GLN A 6 -39.07 30.13 30.26
C GLN A 6 -37.61 30.60 30.10
N THR A 7 -36.89 30.04 29.14
CA THR A 7 -35.94 30.83 28.37
C THR A 7 -35.95 30.29 26.94
N GLU A 8 -36.64 31.03 26.08
CA GLU A 8 -36.52 30.97 24.64
C GLU A 8 -35.10 31.37 24.20
N ASP A 9 -34.83 31.11 22.92
CA ASP A 9 -33.98 31.95 22.08
C ASP A 9 -32.46 31.66 22.08
N ILE A 10 -32.07 30.43 21.68
CA ILE A 10 -30.83 30.27 20.91
C ILE A 10 -31.20 30.31 19.44
N ARG A 11 -31.07 31.51 18.89
CA ARG A 11 -31.24 31.82 17.47
C ARG A 11 -30.30 30.97 16.62
N ASN A 12 -30.83 30.51 15.50
CA ASN A 12 -30.11 29.92 14.37
C ASN A 12 -28.72 30.55 14.18
N PRO A 13 -27.63 29.78 14.24
CA PRO A 13 -26.49 30.13 13.40
C PRO A 13 -26.95 29.96 11.95
N GLU A 14 -26.92 31.06 11.18
CA GLU A 14 -27.16 31.08 9.74
C GLU A 14 -26.52 29.86 9.08
N TYR A 15 -27.37 29.03 8.47
CA TYR A 15 -26.93 27.99 7.57
C TYR A 15 -26.30 28.69 6.36
N MET A 16 -24.96 28.72 6.29
CA MET A 16 -24.28 29.11 5.05
C MET A 16 -24.76 28.16 3.94
N ASP A 17 -25.40 28.71 2.93
CA ASP A 17 -25.88 27.97 1.76
C ASP A 17 -24.65 27.49 0.96
N PRO A 18 -24.42 26.17 0.81
CA PRO A 18 -23.23 25.65 0.12
C PRO A 18 -23.20 25.98 -1.39
N ARG A 19 -24.18 26.71 -1.90
CA ARG A 19 -24.27 27.19 -3.29
C ARG A 19 -23.56 28.53 -3.54
N ASP A 20 -23.03 29.18 -2.51
CA ASP A 20 -22.23 30.42 -2.64
C ASP A 20 -20.78 30.22 -3.11
N LEU A 21 -20.36 28.97 -3.38
CA LEU A 21 -19.02 28.69 -3.93
C LEU A 21 -18.98 28.59 -5.46
N PHE A 22 -20.08 28.88 -6.15
CA PHE A 22 -20.12 28.90 -7.60
C PHE A 22 -20.79 30.16 -8.10
N LEU A 23 -20.00 31.19 -8.41
CA LEU A 23 -20.30 32.16 -9.46
C LEU A 23 -19.03 32.93 -9.86
N ASN A 24 -18.71 32.78 -11.15
CA ASN A 24 -18.10 33.76 -12.04
C ASN A 24 -16.59 34.05 -11.95
N SER A 25 -15.86 33.45 -12.90
CA SER A 25 -15.06 34.24 -13.82
C SER A 25 -14.97 33.53 -15.17
N GLU A 26 -16.00 33.72 -16.00
CA GLU A 26 -15.75 33.82 -17.45
C GLU A 26 -15.05 35.17 -17.71
N ASP A 27 -14.14 35.16 -18.67
CA ASP A 27 -13.33 36.26 -19.20
C ASP A 27 -12.14 36.77 -18.37
N VAL A 28 -11.05 35.99 -18.43
CA VAL A 28 -9.77 36.52 -18.92
C VAL A 28 -9.19 35.51 -19.93
N ALA A 29 -9.73 35.50 -21.15
CA ALA A 29 -8.96 35.08 -22.31
C ALA A 29 -8.04 36.25 -22.68
N ASP A 30 -6.75 36.11 -22.40
CA ASP A 30 -5.65 36.39 -23.33
C ASP A 30 -4.32 36.61 -22.56
N GLU A 31 -3.28 35.96 -23.09
CA GLU A 31 -1.85 36.21 -22.86
C GLU A 31 -1.20 35.81 -21.52
N ILE A 32 -0.98 34.50 -21.33
CA ILE A 32 0.31 34.00 -20.81
C ILE A 32 0.76 32.88 -21.75
N GLY A 33 1.99 33.03 -22.25
CA GLY A 33 2.50 32.26 -23.37
C GLY A 33 2.92 30.84 -23.02
N GLY A 34 3.37 30.15 -24.07
CA GLY A 34 4.31 29.06 -23.93
C GLY A 34 3.70 27.69 -24.18
N GLU A 35 3.98 27.19 -25.37
CA GLU A 35 4.11 25.78 -25.71
C GLU A 35 4.48 24.89 -24.50
N SER A 36 3.58 23.99 -24.10
CA SER A 36 3.92 22.58 -23.87
C SER A 36 2.72 21.78 -23.46
N SER A 37 2.36 20.87 -24.36
CA SER A 37 1.84 19.56 -24.03
C SER A 37 2.63 18.95 -22.88
N THR A 38 2.04 18.88 -21.69
CA THR A 38 2.37 17.80 -20.76
C THR A 38 1.12 17.41 -19.99
N PHE A 39 0.61 16.23 -20.29
CA PHE A 39 0.16 15.32 -19.23
C PHE A 39 1.41 14.87 -18.46
N PRO A 40 1.57 15.16 -17.14
CA PRO A 40 2.31 14.20 -16.33
C PRO A 40 1.84 14.19 -14.87
N GLN A 41 0.85 13.37 -14.51
CA GLN A 41 0.59 13.08 -13.09
C GLN A 41 0.55 11.59 -12.73
N VAL A 42 0.66 10.68 -13.71
CA VAL A 42 0.67 9.22 -13.45
C VAL A 42 2.06 8.58 -13.62
N ASN A 43 3.00 9.25 -14.30
CA ASN A 43 4.37 8.74 -14.51
C ASN A 43 5.36 9.02 -13.35
N GLY A 44 5.01 9.89 -12.40
CA GLY A 44 5.89 10.28 -11.28
C GLY A 44 6.08 9.17 -10.24
N PHE A 45 4.99 8.61 -9.70
CA PHE A 45 5.05 7.58 -8.65
C PHE A 45 5.74 6.29 -9.11
N ARG A 46 5.55 5.91 -10.39
CA ARG A 46 6.20 4.73 -10.97
C ARG A 46 7.70 4.93 -11.18
N GLN A 47 8.13 6.09 -11.69
CA GLN A 47 9.55 6.41 -11.84
C GLN A 47 10.25 6.63 -10.48
N GLU A 48 9.51 7.11 -9.47
CA GLU A 48 10.03 7.34 -8.13
C GLU A 48 10.20 6.04 -7.33
N ALA A 49 9.28 5.08 -7.48
CA ALA A 49 9.46 3.72 -6.98
C ALA A 49 10.64 3.00 -7.68
N GLU A 50 10.78 3.16 -9.00
CA GLU A 50 11.92 2.60 -9.76
C GLU A 50 13.26 3.27 -9.39
N ARG A 51 13.27 4.54 -8.98
CA ARG A 51 14.46 5.24 -8.44
C ARG A 51 14.83 4.83 -7.02
N GLN A 52 13.85 4.47 -6.18
CA GLN A 52 14.09 4.15 -4.77
C GLN A 52 14.46 2.67 -4.54
N TYR A 53 13.99 1.75 -5.37
CA TYR A 53 14.21 0.32 -5.18
C TYR A 53 15.22 -0.26 -6.18
N SER A 54 16.49 -0.32 -5.77
CA SER A 54 17.51 -1.05 -6.55
C SER A 54 17.09 -2.52 -6.70
N ALA A 55 17.13 -3.03 -7.93
CA ALA A 55 16.87 -4.45 -8.24
C ALA A 55 17.85 -5.42 -7.53
N ASN A 56 18.93 -4.89 -6.95
CA ASN A 56 19.92 -5.64 -6.17
C ASN A 56 19.70 -5.50 -4.65
N SER A 57 18.62 -4.86 -4.21
CA SER A 57 18.28 -4.74 -2.79
C SER A 57 17.22 -5.75 -2.38
N VAL A 58 17.23 -6.14 -1.10
CA VAL A 58 16.18 -6.99 -0.52
C VAL A 58 14.80 -6.34 -0.65
N GLU A 59 14.71 -5.01 -0.52
CA GLU A 59 13.45 -4.29 -0.75
C GLU A 59 13.03 -4.34 -2.22
N GLY A 60 13.96 -4.22 -3.17
CA GLY A 60 13.67 -4.37 -4.59
C GLY A 60 13.17 -5.77 -4.95
N LEU A 61 13.72 -6.82 -4.32
CA LEU A 61 13.18 -8.17 -4.45
C LEU A 61 11.74 -8.25 -3.92
N MET A 62 11.48 -7.73 -2.71
CA MET A 62 10.14 -7.77 -2.12
C MET A 62 9.13 -6.96 -2.94
N TRP A 63 9.54 -5.83 -3.51
CA TRP A 63 8.73 -5.05 -4.45
C TRP A 63 8.41 -5.85 -5.72
N THR A 64 9.40 -6.50 -6.32
CA THR A 64 9.21 -7.33 -7.51
C THR A 64 8.21 -8.44 -7.23
N ILE A 65 8.33 -9.13 -6.10
CA ILE A 65 7.39 -10.18 -5.69
C ILE A 65 5.99 -9.60 -5.45
N ALA A 66 5.88 -8.48 -4.75
CA ALA A 66 4.61 -7.85 -4.43
C ALA A 66 3.82 -7.46 -5.69
N ARG A 67 4.50 -7.00 -6.73
CA ARG A 67 3.88 -6.63 -8.02
C ARG A 67 3.32 -7.82 -8.79
N GLU A 68 3.87 -9.01 -8.58
CA GLU A 68 3.47 -10.22 -9.29
C GLU A 68 2.32 -10.95 -8.61
N LEU A 69 1.98 -10.60 -7.36
CA LEU A 69 0.93 -11.26 -6.57
C LEU A 69 -0.42 -10.55 -6.71
N ASN A 70 -1.50 -11.32 -6.77
CA ASN A 70 -2.86 -10.79 -6.69
C ASN A 70 -3.41 -10.76 -5.26
N SER A 71 -4.60 -10.19 -5.11
CA SER A 71 -5.36 -9.95 -3.87
C SER A 71 -5.42 -11.09 -2.85
N ASN A 72 -5.47 -12.34 -3.31
CA ASN A 72 -5.54 -13.52 -2.44
C ASN A 72 -4.17 -14.18 -2.27
N GLN A 73 -3.33 -14.15 -3.31
CA GLN A 73 -2.04 -14.82 -3.30
C GLN A 73 -1.05 -14.23 -2.29
N TRP A 74 -1.09 -12.92 -2.03
CA TRP A 74 -0.18 -12.34 -1.04
C TRP A 74 -0.54 -12.74 0.39
N LYS A 75 -1.83 -12.97 0.68
CA LYS A 75 -2.31 -13.46 1.98
C LYS A 75 -1.86 -14.90 2.18
N ASP A 76 -2.11 -15.75 1.17
CA ASP A 76 -1.66 -17.14 1.16
C ASP A 76 -0.14 -17.24 1.33
N LEU A 77 0.60 -16.39 0.60
CA LEU A 77 2.05 -16.32 0.74
C LEU A 77 2.47 -15.95 2.16
N TYR A 78 1.87 -14.91 2.73
CA TYR A 78 2.17 -14.44 4.08
C TYR A 78 1.91 -15.53 5.14
N GLU A 79 0.79 -16.23 5.06
CA GLU A 79 0.49 -17.36 5.92
C GLU A 79 1.55 -18.46 5.81
N LYS A 80 1.93 -18.86 4.59
CA LYS A 80 2.97 -19.89 4.39
C LYS A 80 4.33 -19.42 4.91
N LEU A 81 4.69 -18.16 4.68
CA LEU A 81 5.93 -17.57 5.17
C LEU A 81 6.03 -17.61 6.70
N LEU A 82 4.94 -17.32 7.40
CA LEU A 82 4.88 -17.41 8.86
C LEU A 82 4.88 -18.86 9.34
N TYR A 83 4.14 -19.75 8.69
CA TYR A 83 4.13 -21.17 9.03
C TYR A 83 5.52 -21.81 8.92
N TYR A 84 6.24 -21.55 7.82
CA TYR A 84 7.59 -22.10 7.60
C TYR A 84 8.71 -21.32 8.27
N SER A 85 8.40 -20.25 9.00
CA SER A 85 9.36 -19.51 9.81
C SER A 85 9.89 -20.31 11.01
N GLY A 86 9.21 -21.42 11.37
CA GLY A 86 9.55 -22.22 12.54
C GLY A 86 9.09 -21.60 13.86
N ARG A 87 8.35 -20.47 13.81
CA ARG A 87 7.73 -19.85 14.97
C ARG A 87 6.27 -20.29 15.09
N ILE A 88 5.82 -20.55 16.32
CA ILE A 88 4.42 -20.84 16.60
C ILE A 88 3.69 -19.49 16.67
N ILE A 89 3.01 -19.12 15.58
CA ILE A 89 2.19 -17.92 15.50
C ILE A 89 0.72 -18.37 15.41
N PRO A 90 -0.12 -18.03 16.40
CA PRO A 90 -1.54 -18.40 16.37
C PRO A 90 -2.25 -17.84 15.14
N ILE A 91 -3.21 -18.60 14.58
CA ILE A 91 -3.93 -18.17 13.37
C ILE A 91 -4.72 -16.87 13.56
N SER A 92 -5.21 -16.60 14.78
CA SER A 92 -5.87 -15.35 15.14
C SER A 92 -4.94 -14.14 14.94
N VAL A 93 -3.68 -14.26 15.38
CA VAL A 93 -2.66 -13.21 15.24
C VAL A 93 -2.33 -12.96 13.76
N ILE A 94 -2.31 -14.01 12.94
CA ILE A 94 -2.10 -13.86 11.49
C ILE A 94 -3.27 -13.09 10.86
N GLY A 95 -4.50 -13.40 11.25
CA GLY A 95 -5.70 -12.68 10.81
C GLY A 95 -5.65 -11.20 11.17
N GLU A 96 -5.26 -10.86 12.41
CA GLU A 96 -5.08 -9.48 12.87
C GLU A 96 -4.02 -8.73 12.05
N HIS A 97 -2.89 -9.38 11.74
CA HIS A 97 -1.85 -8.77 10.88
C HIS A 97 -2.39 -8.44 9.49
N ILE A 98 -3.12 -9.38 8.87
CA ILE A 98 -3.69 -9.17 7.53
C ILE A 98 -4.71 -8.02 7.56
N GLN A 99 -5.59 -7.98 8.55
CA GLN A 99 -6.57 -6.89 8.70
C GLN A 99 -5.89 -5.54 8.87
N MET A 100 -4.87 -5.46 9.72
CA MET A 100 -4.10 -4.22 9.92
C MET A 100 -3.43 -3.77 8.62
N ILE A 101 -2.78 -4.68 7.89
CA ILE A 101 -2.13 -4.36 6.61
C ILE A 101 -3.15 -3.81 5.60
N VAL A 102 -4.31 -4.45 5.46
CA VAL A 102 -5.36 -4.02 4.53
C VAL A 102 -5.96 -2.67 4.95
N SER A 103 -6.09 -2.40 6.25
CA SER A 103 -6.60 -1.10 6.74
C SER A 103 -5.64 0.06 6.46
N GLN A 104 -4.34 -0.21 6.35
CA GLN A 104 -3.29 0.80 6.19
C GLN A 104 -2.90 1.06 4.74
N ASN A 105 -3.29 0.19 3.81
CA ASN A 105 -2.83 0.22 2.42
C ASN A 105 -4.02 0.09 1.47
N GLN A 106 -4.20 1.08 0.59
CA GLN A 106 -5.29 1.08 -0.40
C GLN A 106 -4.99 0.18 -1.59
N GLU A 107 -3.71 0.01 -1.95
CA GLU A 107 -3.28 -0.78 -3.10
C GLU A 107 -2.84 -2.20 -2.69
N GLU A 108 -3.20 -3.20 -3.48
CA GLU A 108 -2.86 -4.61 -3.21
C GLU A 108 -1.35 -4.87 -3.22
N VAL A 109 -0.63 -4.21 -4.13
CA VAL A 109 0.83 -4.29 -4.20
C VAL A 109 1.46 -3.77 -2.91
N MET A 110 0.89 -2.70 -2.34
CA MET A 110 1.35 -2.15 -1.06
C MET A 110 1.02 -3.08 0.11
N CYS A 111 -0.14 -3.74 0.09
CA CYS A 111 -0.48 -4.78 1.05
C CYS A 111 0.53 -5.95 1.00
N ALA A 112 0.82 -6.46 -0.20
CA ALA A 112 1.77 -7.55 -0.40
C ALA A 112 3.18 -7.18 0.06
N LEU A 113 3.63 -5.95 -0.25
CA LEU A 113 4.91 -5.44 0.21
C LEU A 113 4.96 -5.30 1.74
N ALA A 114 3.92 -4.74 2.35
CA ALA A 114 3.81 -4.61 3.80
C ALA A 114 3.84 -5.98 4.50
N ALA A 115 3.17 -6.98 3.94
CA ALA A 115 3.20 -8.35 4.45
C ALA A 115 4.62 -8.96 4.40
N LEU A 116 5.35 -8.78 3.30
CA LEU A 116 6.73 -9.24 3.16
C LEU A 116 7.67 -8.52 4.15
N ARG A 117 7.49 -7.22 4.35
CA ARG A 117 8.22 -6.43 5.35
C ARG A 117 7.93 -6.92 6.77
N LYS A 118 6.66 -7.16 7.10
CA LYS A 118 6.27 -7.67 8.43
C LYS A 118 6.84 -9.05 8.70
N TRP A 119 6.84 -9.93 7.69
CA TRP A 119 7.47 -11.24 7.80
C TRP A 119 8.99 -11.14 8.03
N LYS A 120 9.69 -10.24 7.33
CA LYS A 120 11.12 -9.97 7.51
C LYS A 120 11.40 -9.40 8.90
N GLU A 121 10.58 -8.49 9.40
CA GLU A 121 10.65 -7.94 10.77
C GLU A 121 10.52 -9.05 11.82
N ILE A 122 9.49 -9.90 11.69
CA ILE A 122 9.28 -11.03 12.60
C ILE A 122 10.51 -11.94 12.61
N ASN A 123 11.07 -12.27 11.44
CA ASN A 123 12.19 -13.21 11.35
C ASN A 123 13.58 -12.60 11.55
N GLY A 124 13.68 -11.27 11.62
CA GLY A 124 14.93 -10.51 11.65
C GLY A 124 15.70 -10.50 10.31
N LYS A 125 15.48 -11.47 9.43
CA LYS A 125 16.11 -11.54 8.10
C LYS A 125 15.19 -12.15 7.05
N LEU A 126 15.40 -11.77 5.80
CA LEU A 126 14.74 -12.40 4.66
C LEU A 126 15.42 -13.74 4.36
N SER A 127 14.69 -14.84 4.55
CA SER A 127 15.17 -16.19 4.21
C SER A 127 14.70 -16.56 2.80
N THR A 128 15.59 -16.47 1.82
CA THR A 128 15.29 -16.84 0.43
C THR A 128 14.87 -18.31 0.29
N ARG A 129 15.38 -19.20 1.16
CA ARG A 129 14.94 -20.61 1.23
C ARG A 129 13.47 -20.74 1.61
N ILE A 130 13.04 -20.03 2.65
CA ILE A 130 11.64 -20.05 3.12
C ILE A 130 10.75 -19.39 2.08
N LEU A 131 11.17 -18.25 1.54
CA LEU A 131 10.45 -17.53 0.49
C LEU A 131 10.20 -18.40 -0.74
N LYS A 132 11.23 -19.08 -1.27
CA LYS A 132 11.07 -20.02 -2.38
C LYS A 132 10.14 -21.18 -2.04
N LYS A 133 10.27 -21.76 -0.84
CA LYS A 133 9.39 -22.85 -0.40
C LYS A 133 7.93 -22.40 -0.37
N SER A 134 7.64 -21.24 0.21
CA SER A 134 6.28 -20.70 0.30
C SER A 134 5.71 -20.35 -1.07
N LEU A 135 6.49 -19.74 -1.96
CA LEU A 135 6.08 -19.44 -3.34
C LEU A 135 5.73 -20.71 -4.14
N LYS A 136 6.50 -21.79 -3.99
CA LYS A 136 6.20 -23.08 -4.63
C LYS A 136 4.87 -23.68 -4.17
N ILE A 137 4.55 -23.52 -2.88
CA ILE A 137 3.31 -24.07 -2.29
C ILE A 137 2.08 -23.34 -2.80
N ILE A 138 2.18 -22.03 -3.07
CA ILE A 138 1.10 -21.25 -3.70
C ILE A 138 1.17 -21.30 -5.23
N HIS A 139 1.90 -22.26 -5.80
CA HIS A 139 2.06 -22.49 -7.24
C HIS A 139 2.64 -21.30 -8.05
N ARG A 140 3.40 -20.41 -7.41
CA ARG A 140 4.06 -19.25 -8.05
C ARG A 140 5.51 -19.54 -8.45
N ASN A 141 5.70 -20.57 -9.28
CA ASN A 141 7.02 -20.98 -9.79
C ASN A 141 7.65 -19.92 -10.71
N ASP A 142 6.83 -19.11 -11.36
CA ASP A 142 7.22 -17.93 -12.14
C ASP A 142 7.99 -16.92 -11.27
N ILE A 143 7.49 -16.62 -10.06
CA ILE A 143 8.15 -15.71 -9.11
C ILE A 143 9.43 -16.33 -8.53
N VAL A 144 9.45 -17.65 -8.32
CA VAL A 144 10.66 -18.34 -7.81
C VAL A 144 11.86 -18.09 -8.71
N CYS A 145 11.67 -18.07 -10.03
CA CYS A 145 12.73 -17.77 -10.99
C CYS A 145 13.31 -16.35 -10.78
N SER A 146 12.47 -15.37 -10.44
CA SER A 146 12.91 -14.01 -10.10
C SER A 146 13.72 -13.97 -8.80
N VAL A 147 13.37 -14.80 -7.82
CA VAL A 147 14.15 -14.95 -6.57
C VAL A 147 15.51 -15.58 -6.85
N ASP A 148 15.59 -16.60 -7.69
CA ASP A 148 16.87 -17.24 -8.04
C ASP A 148 17.80 -16.26 -8.77
N LYS A 149 17.29 -15.51 -9.76
CA LYS A 149 18.06 -14.45 -10.43
C LYS A 149 18.60 -13.38 -9.47
N PHE A 150 17.82 -13.02 -8.45
CA PHE A 150 18.29 -12.10 -7.42
C PHE A 150 19.44 -12.68 -6.60
N ILE A 151 19.36 -13.96 -6.22
CA ILE A 151 20.44 -14.64 -5.48
C ILE A 151 21.71 -14.68 -6.33
N ASP A 152 21.59 -15.01 -7.62
CA ASP A 152 22.73 -15.06 -8.53
C ASP A 152 23.43 -13.69 -8.59
N ARG A 153 22.67 -12.59 -8.69
CA ARG A 153 23.22 -11.22 -8.68
C ARG A 153 23.88 -10.80 -7.36
N GLN A 154 23.55 -11.41 -6.22
CA GLN A 154 24.20 -11.11 -4.93
C GLN A 154 25.53 -11.83 -4.76
N ASN A 155 25.77 -12.91 -5.52
CA ASN A 155 26.97 -13.74 -5.41
C ASN A 155 28.06 -13.37 -6.43
N HIS A 156 27.77 -12.48 -7.38
CA HIS A 156 28.67 -11.98 -8.42
C HIS A 156 28.99 -10.50 -8.18
#